data_AF-A0A7K4GTC6-F1
#
_entry.id   AF-A0A7K4GTC6-F1
#
_cell.length_a   1.000
_cell.length_b   1.000
_cell.length_c   1.000
_cell.angle_alpha   90.00
_cell.angle_beta   90.00
_cell.angle_gamma   90.00
#
_symmetry.space_group_name_H-M   'P 1'
#
loop_
_entity.id
_entity.type
_entity.pdbx_description
1 polymer ?
#
loop_
_entity_poly.entity_id
_entity_poly.type
_entity_poly.pdbx_seq_one_letter_code
_entity_poly.pdbx_strand_id
1 'polypeptide(L)'
;MTILKYQIFGKNSVGVYLTVNNSFGLYPSTLLKPAVKKIKSVFIEPFYPMSINNSNLIGVYTASNKYGAIVPHIIREDELQQLKNYSKELNSGYQVGVLNSLDNAFGNLILCNDKGAIISSFLKEYKEQIEDTLKVEAVVYEFVNNNLPGSISLSNNKGCLVHPLTTDEEIEIISEILKVEETDVSTVNRGIPYLSSGAIANDQSGIFGNKCTGPEMMRLTNVLML
;
A
#
# COMPACT_ATOMS: atom_id res chain seq x y z
N MET A 1 12.94 -1.38 16.53
CA MET A 1 11.65 -2.03 16.81
C MET A 1 10.97 -2.22 15.47
N THR A 2 10.69 -3.46 15.10
CA THR A 2 10.25 -3.82 13.74
C THR A 2 8.80 -3.42 13.45
N ILE A 3 7.98 -3.29 14.49
CA ILE A 3 6.56 -2.96 14.37
C ILE A 3 6.19 -1.84 15.33
N LEU A 4 5.50 -0.81 14.84
CA LEU A 4 4.95 0.26 15.65
C LEU A 4 3.42 0.24 15.62
N LYS A 5 2.80 0.23 16.80
CA LYS A 5 1.37 0.54 16.92
C LYS A 5 1.17 2.04 16.98
N TYR A 6 0.35 2.59 16.09
CA TYR A 6 0.21 4.03 15.99
C TYR A 6 -1.18 4.51 15.57
N GLN A 7 -1.39 5.81 15.73
CA GLN A 7 -2.54 6.54 15.22
C GLN A 7 -2.08 7.75 14.43
N ILE A 8 -2.70 7.98 13.29
CA ILE A 8 -2.50 9.18 12.48
C ILE A 8 -3.78 10.02 12.57
N PHE A 9 -3.64 11.29 12.95
CA PHE A 9 -4.77 12.20 13.22
C PHE A 9 -5.84 11.63 14.18
N GLY A 10 -5.40 10.84 15.18
CA GLY A 10 -6.30 10.18 16.15
C GLY A 10 -7.10 9.00 15.58
N LYS A 11 -6.79 8.54 14.36
CA LYS A 11 -7.43 7.40 13.70
C LYS A 11 -6.47 6.20 13.64
N ASN A 12 -7.03 4.99 13.71
CA ASN A 12 -6.27 3.74 13.55
C ASN A 12 -6.07 3.33 12.09
N SER A 13 -6.68 4.08 11.17
CA SER A 13 -6.58 3.85 9.72
C SER A 13 -5.25 4.40 9.20
N VAL A 14 -4.12 3.84 9.65
CA VAL A 14 -2.79 4.38 9.34
C VAL A 14 -2.45 4.34 7.86
N GLY A 15 -2.84 3.28 7.13
CA GLY A 15 -2.54 3.14 5.70
C GLY A 15 -3.47 3.93 4.78
N VAL A 16 -4.48 4.61 5.33
CA VAL A 16 -5.18 5.67 4.59
C VAL A 16 -4.28 6.90 4.38
N TYR A 17 -3.37 7.15 5.33
CA TYR A 17 -2.54 8.36 5.34
C TYR A 17 -1.10 8.13 4.92
N LEU A 18 -0.62 6.90 5.01
CA LEU A 18 0.76 6.54 4.77
C LEU A 18 0.85 5.54 3.61
N THR A 19 1.92 5.64 2.83
CA THR A 19 2.33 4.64 1.84
C THR A 19 3.76 4.25 2.15
N VAL A 20 4.11 2.98 1.98
CA VAL A 20 5.49 2.51 2.12
C VAL A 20 5.75 1.38 1.13
N ASN A 21 6.95 1.35 0.57
CA ASN A 21 7.50 0.23 -0.20
C ASN A 21 8.94 -0.03 0.26
N ASN A 22 9.66 -0.92 -0.43
CA ASN A 22 11.06 -1.25 -0.12
C ASN A 22 12.07 -0.20 -0.59
N SER A 23 11.64 1.02 -0.92
CA SER A 23 12.51 2.12 -1.36
C SER A 23 12.28 3.41 -0.61
N PHE A 24 11.04 3.73 -0.26
CA PHE A 24 10.66 4.92 0.51
C PHE A 24 9.26 4.78 1.11
N GLY A 25 8.90 5.74 1.95
CA GLY A 25 7.52 5.99 2.35
C GLY A 25 7.09 7.42 2.17
N LEU A 26 5.77 7.62 2.13
CA LEU A 26 5.13 8.94 2.07
C LEU A 26 4.28 9.16 3.31
N TYR A 27 4.26 10.42 3.77
CA TYR A 27 3.41 10.85 4.88
C TYR A 27 2.80 12.23 4.62
N PRO A 28 1.67 12.57 5.27
CA PRO A 28 1.00 13.85 5.05
C PRO A 28 1.91 15.03 5.43
N SER A 29 2.06 16.01 4.54
CA SER A 29 2.84 17.24 4.81
C SER A 29 2.37 17.99 6.06
N THR A 30 1.11 17.81 6.45
CA THR A 30 0.48 18.40 7.65
C THR A 30 0.82 17.67 8.96
N LEU A 31 1.52 16.54 8.90
CA LEU A 31 1.80 15.70 10.06
C LEU A 31 2.86 16.35 10.98
N LEU A 32 2.58 16.36 12.28
CA LEU A 32 3.45 16.98 13.29
C LEU A 32 4.81 16.28 13.40
N LYS A 33 5.88 17.05 13.60
CA LYS A 33 7.27 16.55 13.71
C LYS A 33 7.44 15.36 14.68
N PRO A 34 6.82 15.31 15.87
CA PRO A 34 6.95 14.14 16.76
C PRO A 34 6.39 12.85 16.16
N ALA A 35 5.29 12.94 15.39
CA ALA A 35 4.70 11.78 14.71
C ALA A 35 5.60 11.32 13.56
N VAL A 36 6.12 12.26 12.75
CA VAL A 36 7.08 11.96 11.67
C VAL A 36 8.32 11.26 12.23
N LYS A 37 8.87 11.71 13.37
CA LYS A 37 10.03 11.08 14.01
C LYS A 37 9.75 9.63 14.42
N LYS A 38 8.55 9.33 14.92
CA LYS A 38 8.16 7.96 15.26
C LYS A 38 8.07 7.08 14.02
N ILE A 39 7.42 7.56 12.95
CA ILE A 39 7.33 6.82 11.68
C ILE A 39 8.74 6.51 11.13
N LYS A 40 9.60 7.52 11.05
CA LYS A 40 10.99 7.38 10.58
C LYS A 40 11.88 6.51 11.45
N SER A 41 11.48 6.21 12.69
CA SER A 41 12.25 5.33 13.59
C SER A 41 12.00 3.85 13.37
N VAL A 42 10.99 3.50 12.55
CA VAL A 42 10.56 2.12 12.30
C VAL A 42 11.17 1.59 11.00
N PHE A 43 11.12 2.40 9.94
CA PHE A 43 11.59 2.04 8.61
C PHE A 43 13.04 2.48 8.39
N ILE A 44 13.79 1.69 7.63
CA ILE A 44 15.15 2.04 7.20
C ILE A 44 15.08 3.03 6.03
N GLU A 45 14.05 2.88 5.21
CA GLU A 45 13.79 3.67 4.02
C GLU A 45 13.45 5.12 4.36
N PRO A 46 13.86 6.09 3.52
CA PRO A 46 13.52 7.48 3.71
C PRO A 46 12.00 7.70 3.61
N PHE A 47 11.48 8.58 4.45
CA PHE A 47 10.09 9.03 4.40
C PHE A 47 10.01 10.50 3.97
N TYR A 48 9.13 10.79 3.01
CA TYR A 48 8.96 12.11 2.42
C TYR A 48 7.56 12.71 2.68
N PRO A 49 7.47 14.03 2.91
CA PRO A 49 6.19 14.71 3.05
C PRO A 49 5.50 14.83 1.69
N MET A 50 4.21 14.55 1.62
CA MET A 50 3.42 14.63 0.40
C MET A 50 1.97 15.02 0.69
N SER A 51 1.29 15.50 -0.35
CA SER A 51 -0.17 15.56 -0.44
C SER A 51 -0.57 15.20 -1.86
N ILE A 52 -1.78 14.70 -2.06
CA ILE A 52 -2.33 14.46 -3.40
C ILE A 52 -3.62 15.26 -3.50
N ASN A 53 -3.66 16.23 -4.42
CA ASN A 53 -4.73 17.20 -4.54
C ASN A 53 -5.04 17.92 -3.21
N ASN A 54 -4.00 18.38 -2.50
CA ASN A 54 -4.07 18.95 -1.15
C ASN A 54 -4.73 18.05 -0.08
N SER A 55 -4.89 16.75 -0.37
CA SER A 55 -5.45 15.78 0.56
C SER A 55 -4.35 15.06 1.33
N ASN A 56 -4.66 14.70 2.57
CA ASN A 56 -3.80 13.88 3.43
C ASN A 56 -3.95 12.36 3.16
N LEU A 57 -4.86 11.95 2.26
CA LEU A 57 -5.21 10.54 2.02
C LEU A 57 -4.23 9.86 1.04
N ILE A 58 -2.92 9.99 1.30
CA ILE A 58 -1.88 9.55 0.37
C ILE A 58 -2.00 8.06 0.04
N GLY A 59 -2.22 7.23 1.07
CA GLY A 59 -2.36 5.79 0.91
C GLY A 59 -3.62 5.36 0.18
N VAL A 60 -4.64 6.23 0.10
CA VAL A 60 -5.82 5.98 -0.75
C VAL A 60 -5.50 6.28 -2.21
N TYR A 61 -4.79 7.37 -2.49
CA TYR A 61 -4.51 7.82 -3.86
C TYR A 61 -3.31 7.13 -4.51
N THR A 62 -2.42 6.51 -3.73
CA THR A 62 -1.13 6.03 -4.23
C THR A 62 -1.03 4.52 -4.11
N ALA A 63 -0.71 3.86 -5.22
CA ALA A 63 -0.18 2.50 -5.23
C ALA A 63 1.30 2.55 -5.65
N SER A 64 2.19 1.89 -4.92
CA SER A 64 3.61 1.89 -5.28
C SER A 64 4.32 0.58 -4.90
N ASN A 65 5.38 0.30 -5.64
CA ASN A 65 6.37 -0.72 -5.33
C ASN A 65 7.79 -0.11 -5.52
N LYS A 66 8.86 -0.90 -5.48
CA LYS A 66 10.22 -0.35 -5.61
C LYS A 66 10.55 0.27 -6.98
N TYR A 67 9.75 0.00 -8.01
CA TYR A 67 10.01 0.46 -9.38
C TYR A 67 9.21 1.70 -9.75
N GLY A 68 8.01 1.87 -9.19
CA GLY A 68 7.19 3.02 -9.52
C GLY A 68 6.03 3.29 -8.58
N ALA A 69 5.46 4.49 -8.71
CA ALA A 69 4.25 4.92 -8.04
C ALA A 69 3.21 5.36 -9.07
N ILE A 70 1.97 4.97 -8.82
CA ILE A 70 0.80 5.38 -9.57
C ILE A 70 0.01 6.40 -8.75
N VAL A 71 -0.31 7.53 -9.37
CA VAL A 71 -1.07 8.63 -8.77
C VAL A 71 -2.16 9.12 -9.73
N PRO A 72 -3.26 9.73 -9.23
CA PRO A 72 -4.37 10.16 -10.09
C PRO A 72 -4.08 11.46 -10.82
N HIS A 73 -4.74 11.64 -11.97
CA HIS A 73 -4.67 12.87 -12.77
C HIS A 73 -5.08 14.15 -12.03
N ILE A 74 -5.79 14.03 -10.90
CA ILE A 74 -6.16 15.15 -10.02
C ILE A 74 -5.00 15.68 -9.18
N ILE A 75 -3.83 15.03 -9.19
CA ILE A 75 -2.63 15.51 -8.50
C ILE A 75 -2.24 16.89 -9.02
N ARG A 76 -1.86 17.81 -8.12
CA ARG A 76 -1.43 19.15 -8.53
C ARG A 76 -0.03 19.08 -9.15
N GLU A 77 0.28 20.03 -10.03
CA GLU A 77 1.56 20.05 -10.75
C GLU A 77 2.76 20.20 -9.81
N ASP A 78 2.65 21.02 -8.78
CA ASP A 78 3.67 21.20 -7.73
C ASP A 78 3.91 19.91 -6.93
N GLU A 79 2.83 19.22 -6.56
CA GLU A 79 2.88 17.92 -5.89
C GLU A 79 3.53 16.85 -6.79
N LEU A 80 3.12 16.77 -8.06
CA LEU A 80 3.69 15.84 -9.02
C LEU A 80 5.19 16.08 -9.23
N GLN A 81 5.60 17.34 -9.34
CA GLN A 81 7.01 17.70 -9.48
C GLN A 81 7.80 17.33 -8.22
N GLN A 82 7.23 17.54 -7.04
CA GLN A 82 7.82 17.14 -5.76
C GLN A 82 8.02 15.62 -5.68
N LEU A 83 7.00 14.82 -6.05
CA LEU A 83 7.11 13.36 -6.08
C LEU A 83 8.19 12.90 -7.06
N LYS A 84 8.24 13.49 -8.27
CA LYS A 84 9.29 13.20 -9.26
C LYS A 84 10.69 13.54 -8.74
N ASN A 85 10.84 14.60 -7.96
CA ASN A 85 12.13 14.95 -7.35
C ASN A 85 12.55 13.89 -6.32
N TYR A 86 11.64 13.45 -5.46
CA TYR A 86 11.90 12.34 -4.52
C TYR A 86 12.28 11.06 -5.25
N SER A 87 11.57 10.71 -6.32
CA SER A 87 11.90 9.54 -7.14
C SER A 87 13.32 9.60 -7.71
N LYS A 88 13.76 10.76 -8.21
CA LYS A 88 15.11 10.96 -8.74
C LYS A 88 16.21 10.87 -7.68
N GLU A 89 15.92 11.31 -6.45
CA GLU A 89 16.84 11.17 -5.33
C GLU A 89 17.07 9.71 -4.92
N LEU A 90 16.05 8.86 -5.10
CA LEU A 90 16.10 7.43 -4.76
C LEU A 90 16.81 6.61 -5.83
N ASN A 91 16.29 6.65 -7.06
CA ASN A 91 16.80 5.89 -8.19
C ASN A 91 16.34 6.53 -9.51
N SER A 92 17.26 6.77 -10.44
CA SER A 92 16.94 7.33 -11.77
C SER A 92 15.95 6.48 -12.57
N GLY A 93 15.81 5.20 -12.26
CA GLY A 93 14.83 4.30 -12.90
C GLY A 93 13.41 4.34 -12.31
N TYR A 94 13.19 5.04 -11.19
CA TYR A 94 11.88 5.05 -10.53
C TYR A 94 10.84 5.85 -11.33
N GLN A 95 9.70 5.23 -11.63
CA GLN A 95 8.67 5.82 -12.50
C GLN A 95 7.50 6.40 -11.69
N VAL A 96 7.02 7.57 -12.09
CA VAL A 96 5.78 8.16 -11.56
C VAL A 96 4.75 8.17 -12.67
N GLY A 97 3.80 7.25 -12.61
CA GLY A 97 2.70 7.11 -13.57
C GLY A 97 1.47 7.90 -13.11
N VAL A 98 0.95 8.75 -14.00
CA VAL A 98 -0.30 9.47 -13.78
C VAL A 98 -1.41 8.80 -14.59
N LEU A 99 -2.40 8.23 -13.91
CA LEU A 99 -3.53 7.57 -14.57
C LEU A 99 -4.72 8.53 -14.69
N ASN A 100 -5.29 8.59 -15.90
CA ASN A 100 -6.46 9.41 -16.23
C ASN A 100 -7.78 8.63 -16.08
N SER A 101 -7.89 7.81 -15.03
CA SER A 101 -9.13 7.09 -14.69
C SER A 101 -10.13 7.99 -13.97
N LEU A 102 -11.42 7.70 -14.12
CA LEU A 102 -12.49 8.27 -13.29
C LEU A 102 -12.32 7.87 -11.83
N ASP A 103 -11.97 6.60 -11.59
CA ASP A 103 -11.64 6.07 -10.28
C ASP A 103 -10.19 6.42 -9.92
N ASN A 104 -10.02 7.18 -8.83
CA ASN A 104 -8.74 7.79 -8.47
C ASN A 104 -8.10 7.23 -7.19
N ALA A 105 -8.77 6.31 -6.49
CA ALA A 105 -8.32 5.73 -5.24
C ALA A 105 -7.40 4.52 -5.48
N PHE A 106 -6.23 4.73 -6.10
CA PHE A 106 -5.39 3.62 -6.56
C PHE A 106 -4.86 2.70 -5.46
N GLY A 107 -4.64 3.19 -4.24
CA GLY A 107 -4.29 2.32 -3.12
C GLY A 107 -5.43 1.39 -2.69
N ASN A 108 -6.68 1.69 -3.07
CA ASN A 108 -7.82 0.80 -2.90
C ASN A 108 -7.97 -0.18 -4.08
N LEU A 109 -7.63 0.28 -5.29
CA LEU A 109 -7.91 -0.42 -6.54
C LEU A 109 -6.77 -1.32 -7.00
N ILE A 110 -5.56 -1.14 -6.47
CA ILE A 110 -4.35 -1.86 -6.85
C ILE A 110 -3.71 -2.45 -5.59
N LEU A 111 -3.52 -3.76 -5.60
CA LEU A 111 -2.67 -4.48 -4.66
C LEU A 111 -1.39 -4.87 -5.39
N CYS A 112 -0.22 -4.44 -4.92
CA CYS A 112 1.03 -4.76 -5.60
C CYS A 112 2.19 -4.98 -4.63
N ASN A 113 3.17 -5.75 -5.09
CA ASN A 113 4.50 -5.83 -4.53
C ASN A 113 5.55 -5.68 -5.64
N ASP A 114 6.80 -6.07 -5.39
CA ASP A 114 7.89 -5.95 -6.38
C ASP A 114 7.92 -7.10 -7.41
N LYS A 115 6.91 -7.98 -7.43
CA LYS A 115 6.87 -9.21 -8.25
C LYS A 115 5.59 -9.37 -9.06
N GLY A 116 4.47 -8.85 -8.57
CA GLY A 116 3.16 -8.93 -9.22
C GLY A 116 2.17 -7.90 -8.69
N ALA A 117 1.07 -7.73 -9.41
CA ALA A 117 -0.03 -6.85 -9.02
C ALA A 117 -1.40 -7.47 -9.33
N ILE A 118 -2.37 -7.22 -8.45
CA ILE A 118 -3.79 -7.45 -8.68
C ILE A 118 -4.46 -6.09 -8.83
N ILE A 119 -5.22 -5.91 -9.91
CA ILE A 119 -5.91 -4.66 -10.22
C ILE A 119 -7.42 -4.86 -10.30
N SER A 120 -8.16 -3.86 -9.86
CA SER A 120 -9.61 -3.76 -9.99
C SER A 120 -10.05 -3.85 -11.45
N SER A 121 -11.23 -4.42 -11.72
CA SER A 121 -11.86 -4.39 -13.04
C SER A 121 -12.08 -2.97 -13.56
N PHE A 122 -12.23 -1.98 -12.67
CA PHE A 122 -12.34 -0.56 -13.03
C PHE A 122 -11.08 0.00 -13.69
N LEU A 123 -9.94 -0.67 -13.52
CA LEU A 123 -8.65 -0.27 -14.09
C LEU A 123 -8.21 -1.14 -15.27
N LYS A 124 -9.09 -2.00 -15.80
CA LYS A 124 -8.77 -2.92 -16.90
C LYS A 124 -8.16 -2.22 -18.12
N GLU A 125 -8.69 -1.04 -18.48
CA GLU A 125 -8.19 -0.25 -19.62
C GLU A 125 -6.81 0.38 -19.39
N TYR A 126 -6.39 0.50 -18.12
CA TYR A 126 -5.11 1.08 -17.71
C TYR A 126 -4.05 0.02 -17.42
N LYS A 127 -4.35 -1.27 -17.64
CA LYS A 127 -3.45 -2.39 -17.28
C LYS A 127 -2.03 -2.20 -17.82
N GLU A 128 -1.86 -1.93 -19.10
CA GLU A 128 -0.53 -1.79 -19.73
C GLU A 128 0.28 -0.65 -19.09
N GLN A 129 -0.36 0.49 -18.85
CA GLN A 129 0.29 1.63 -18.18
C GLN A 129 0.67 1.31 -16.73
N ILE A 130 -0.14 0.50 -16.02
CA ILE A 130 0.14 0.02 -14.66
C ILE A 130 1.37 -0.90 -14.68
N GLU A 131 1.40 -1.87 -15.58
CA GLU A 131 2.53 -2.81 -15.75
C GLU A 131 3.82 -2.07 -16.10
N ASP A 132 3.74 -1.09 -17.01
CA ASP A 132 4.88 -0.27 -17.40
C ASP A 132 5.43 0.56 -16.24
N THR A 133 4.55 1.14 -15.43
CA THR A 133 4.95 1.98 -14.29
C THR A 133 5.53 1.15 -13.15
N LEU A 134 4.85 0.06 -12.77
CA LEU A 134 5.22 -0.78 -11.63
C LEU A 134 6.25 -1.85 -12.00
N LYS A 135 6.55 -2.06 -13.28
CA LYS A 135 7.50 -3.09 -13.78
C LYS A 135 7.20 -4.50 -13.26
N VAL A 136 5.92 -4.81 -13.10
CA VAL A 136 5.43 -6.12 -12.68
C VAL A 136 4.21 -6.49 -13.52
N GLU A 137 3.97 -7.78 -13.67
CA GLU A 137 2.77 -8.31 -14.30
C GLU A 137 1.53 -7.97 -13.47
N ALA A 138 0.49 -7.45 -14.11
CA ALA A 138 -0.77 -7.11 -13.47
C ALA A 138 -1.89 -8.04 -13.94
N VAL A 139 -2.67 -8.55 -13.00
CA VAL A 139 -3.84 -9.41 -13.30
C VAL A 139 -5.09 -8.71 -12.80
N VAL A 140 -6.11 -8.63 -13.68
CA VAL A 140 -7.44 -8.18 -13.26
C VAL A 140 -8.07 -9.36 -12.53
N TYR A 141 -8.25 -9.23 -11.22
CA TYR A 141 -8.80 -10.29 -10.38
C TYR A 141 -9.62 -9.70 -9.23
N GLU A 142 -10.79 -10.28 -9.01
CA GLU A 142 -11.72 -9.91 -7.94
C GLU A 142 -11.91 -11.12 -7.05
N PHE A 143 -11.92 -10.90 -5.74
CA PHE A 143 -12.14 -11.94 -4.73
C PHE A 143 -13.08 -11.41 -3.66
N VAL A 144 -13.85 -12.31 -3.04
CA VAL A 144 -14.91 -11.96 -2.07
C VAL A 144 -15.95 -11.00 -2.66
N ASN A 145 -16.25 -11.12 -3.95
CA ASN A 145 -17.17 -10.24 -4.69
C ASN A 145 -16.89 -8.75 -4.48
N ASN A 146 -15.61 -8.36 -4.46
CA ASN A 146 -15.17 -7.00 -4.20
C ASN A 146 -14.17 -6.52 -5.25
N ASN A 147 -14.34 -5.27 -5.68
CA ASN A 147 -13.55 -4.65 -6.75
C ASN A 147 -12.40 -3.78 -6.18
N LEU A 148 -12.11 -3.86 -4.88
CA LEU A 148 -11.11 -3.05 -4.18
C LEU A 148 -9.99 -3.95 -3.61
N PRO A 149 -9.22 -4.65 -4.46
CA PRO A 149 -8.21 -5.61 -4.00
C PRO A 149 -7.15 -4.96 -3.09
N GLY A 150 -6.81 -3.69 -3.31
CA GLY A 150 -5.89 -2.95 -2.45
C GLY A 150 -6.46 -2.62 -1.07
N SER A 151 -7.78 -2.38 -0.94
CA SER A 151 -8.41 -2.07 0.34
C SER A 151 -8.51 -3.27 1.29
N ILE A 152 -8.80 -4.44 0.72
CA ILE A 152 -9.10 -5.65 1.49
C ILE A 152 -7.88 -6.56 1.68
N SER A 153 -6.69 -6.08 1.29
CA SER A 153 -5.45 -6.83 1.39
C SER A 153 -4.29 -5.98 1.90
N LEU A 154 -3.21 -6.65 2.30
CA LEU A 154 -1.93 -6.05 2.65
C LEU A 154 -0.82 -7.02 2.23
N SER A 155 0.07 -6.60 1.34
CA SER A 155 1.15 -7.45 0.83
C SER A 155 2.51 -6.79 0.99
N ASN A 156 3.54 -7.62 1.15
CA ASN A 156 4.92 -7.26 0.84
C ASN A 156 5.50 -8.29 -0.15
N ASN A 157 6.82 -8.39 -0.28
CA ASN A 157 7.41 -9.39 -1.17
C ASN A 157 7.40 -10.81 -0.60
N LYS A 158 7.10 -11.01 0.69
CA LYS A 158 7.20 -12.33 1.32
C LYS A 158 5.83 -12.99 1.48
N GLY A 159 4.82 -12.20 1.83
CA GLY A 159 3.46 -12.71 2.00
C GLY A 159 2.37 -11.68 1.71
N CYS A 160 1.13 -12.16 1.75
CA CYS A 160 -0.06 -11.36 1.54
C CYS A 160 -1.15 -11.72 2.55
N LEU A 161 -1.80 -10.71 3.12
CA LEU A 161 -2.99 -10.88 3.92
C LEU A 161 -4.19 -10.40 3.15
N VAL A 162 -5.29 -11.15 3.23
CA VAL A 162 -6.52 -10.90 2.48
C VAL A 162 -7.74 -10.92 3.41
N HIS A 163 -8.89 -10.52 2.87
CA HIS A 163 -10.16 -10.45 3.57
C HIS A 163 -10.50 -11.76 4.32
N PRO A 164 -11.12 -11.72 5.53
CA PRO A 164 -11.47 -12.91 6.33
C PRO A 164 -12.45 -13.90 5.70
N LEU A 165 -13.00 -13.59 4.52
CA LEU A 165 -13.96 -14.43 3.79
C LEU A 165 -13.38 -14.94 2.45
N THR A 166 -12.09 -14.72 2.22
CA THR A 166 -11.40 -15.21 1.03
C THR A 166 -11.33 -16.73 1.09
N THR A 167 -11.66 -17.42 0.00
CA THR A 167 -11.62 -18.89 -0.07
C THR A 167 -10.19 -19.39 -0.27
N ASP A 168 -9.96 -20.68 0.03
CA ASP A 168 -8.65 -21.31 -0.19
C ASP A 168 -8.24 -21.26 -1.68
N GLU A 169 -9.19 -21.44 -2.61
CA GLU A 169 -8.96 -21.31 -4.06
C GLU A 169 -8.54 -19.87 -4.43
N GLU A 170 -9.20 -18.86 -3.86
CA GLU A 170 -8.84 -17.46 -4.08
C GLU A 170 -7.45 -17.15 -3.50
N ILE A 171 -7.09 -17.73 -2.35
CA ILE A 171 -5.78 -17.58 -1.70
C ILE A 171 -4.66 -18.14 -2.59
N GLU A 172 -4.85 -19.31 -3.20
CA GLU A 172 -3.89 -19.91 -4.12
C GLU A 172 -3.63 -19.00 -5.32
N ILE A 173 -4.71 -18.53 -5.97
CA ILE A 173 -4.62 -17.61 -7.12
C ILE A 173 -3.90 -16.31 -6.74
N ILE A 174 -4.23 -15.71 -5.59
CA ILE A 174 -3.59 -14.47 -5.12
C ILE A 174 -2.10 -14.69 -4.87
N SER A 175 -1.72 -15.83 -4.28
CA SER A 175 -0.32 -16.19 -4.02
C SER A 175 0.47 -16.33 -5.32
N GLU A 176 -0.11 -16.95 -6.34
CA GLU A 176 0.50 -17.11 -7.66
C GLU A 176 0.71 -15.77 -8.37
N ILE A 177 -0.31 -14.91 -8.39
CA ILE A 177 -0.24 -13.59 -9.03
C ILE A 177 0.84 -12.72 -8.36
N LEU A 178 0.83 -12.66 -7.03
CA LEU A 178 1.77 -11.83 -6.25
C LEU A 178 3.14 -12.51 -6.06
N LYS A 179 3.26 -13.78 -6.44
CA LYS A 179 4.48 -14.60 -6.36
C LYS A 179 5.05 -14.65 -4.93
N VAL A 180 4.18 -14.70 -3.91
CA VAL A 180 4.56 -14.70 -2.49
C VAL A 180 4.57 -16.10 -1.89
N GLU A 181 5.25 -16.30 -0.76
CA GLU A 181 5.40 -17.61 -0.12
C GLU A 181 4.15 -18.01 0.67
N GLU A 182 3.48 -17.05 1.29
CA GLU A 182 2.32 -17.28 2.13
C GLU A 182 1.24 -16.22 1.89
N THR A 183 0.01 -16.68 1.65
CA THR A 183 -1.18 -15.83 1.69
C THR A 183 -2.17 -16.41 2.69
N ASP A 184 -2.73 -15.58 3.55
CA ASP A 184 -3.70 -16.02 4.56
C ASP A 184 -4.70 -14.90 4.88
N VAL A 185 -5.77 -15.24 5.55
CA VAL A 185 -6.81 -14.31 5.95
C VAL A 185 -6.49 -13.61 7.26
N SER A 186 -6.87 -12.33 7.38
CA SER A 186 -6.75 -11.62 8.65
C SER A 186 -7.73 -10.45 8.76
N THR A 187 -7.72 -9.81 9.91
CA THR A 187 -8.37 -8.53 10.16
C THR A 187 -7.40 -7.59 10.86
N VAL A 188 -7.76 -6.30 10.91
CA VAL A 188 -7.02 -5.27 11.63
C VAL A 188 -7.95 -4.55 12.58
N ASN A 189 -7.40 -3.89 13.59
CA ASN A 189 -8.14 -2.95 14.43
C ASN A 189 -9.42 -3.50 15.11
N ARG A 190 -9.39 -4.76 15.57
CA ARG A 190 -10.51 -5.50 16.19
C ARG A 190 -11.58 -5.93 15.18
N GLY A 191 -11.16 -6.66 14.16
CA GLY A 191 -12.07 -7.31 13.22
C GLY A 191 -12.44 -6.49 11.98
N ILE A 192 -11.73 -5.39 11.70
CA ILE A 192 -11.93 -4.62 10.47
C ILE A 192 -11.29 -5.37 9.30
N PRO A 193 -12.04 -5.68 8.23
CA PRO A 193 -11.52 -6.48 7.11
C PRO A 193 -10.80 -5.67 6.03
N TYR A 194 -10.66 -4.35 6.21
CA TYR A 194 -9.93 -3.45 5.31
C TYR A 194 -8.47 -3.32 5.75
N LEU A 195 -7.66 -4.33 5.41
CA LEU A 195 -6.31 -4.54 5.90
C LEU A 195 -5.38 -3.34 5.65
N SER A 196 -5.27 -2.87 4.40
CA SER A 196 -4.43 -1.71 4.06
C SER A 196 -4.88 -0.42 4.75
N SER A 197 -6.15 -0.29 5.12
CA SER A 197 -6.58 0.88 5.89
C SER A 197 -5.89 0.91 7.26
N GLY A 198 -5.76 -0.26 7.90
CA GLY A 198 -5.33 -0.40 9.28
C GLY A 198 -3.86 -0.72 9.47
N ALA A 199 -3.12 -1.00 8.41
CA ALA A 199 -1.72 -1.39 8.47
C ALA A 199 -0.97 -1.03 7.19
N ILE A 200 0.31 -0.70 7.35
CA ILE A 200 1.28 -0.59 6.26
C ILE A 200 2.52 -1.41 6.60
N ALA A 201 3.14 -2.03 5.61
CA ALA A 201 4.34 -2.82 5.80
C ALA A 201 5.21 -2.79 4.55
N ASN A 202 6.51 -2.91 4.74
CA ASN A 202 7.45 -3.31 3.70
C ASN A 202 7.99 -4.70 4.04
N ASP A 203 9.10 -5.13 3.44
CA ASP A 203 9.66 -6.47 3.69
C ASP A 203 10.26 -6.63 5.09
N GLN A 204 10.53 -5.54 5.80
CA GLN A 204 11.29 -5.55 7.04
C GLN A 204 10.52 -5.03 8.24
N SER A 205 9.52 -4.16 8.06
CA SER A 205 8.90 -3.45 9.17
C SER A 205 7.49 -2.97 8.83
N GLY A 206 6.72 -2.60 9.85
CA GLY A 206 5.34 -2.17 9.66
C GLY A 206 4.82 -1.21 10.72
N ILE A 207 3.80 -0.43 10.33
CA ILE A 207 3.00 0.36 11.25
C ILE A 207 1.58 -0.15 11.22
N PHE A 208 1.07 -0.55 12.38
CA PHE A 208 -0.27 -1.08 12.54
C PHE A 208 -1.12 -0.12 13.38
N GLY A 209 -2.42 -0.09 13.12
CA GLY A 209 -3.36 0.71 13.89
C GLY A 209 -3.34 0.34 15.37
N ASN A 210 -3.44 1.34 16.25
CA ASN A 210 -3.31 1.14 17.69
C ASN A 210 -4.34 0.16 18.29
N LYS A 211 -5.48 -0.04 17.60
CA LYS A 211 -6.52 -1.00 18.00
C LYS A 211 -6.22 -2.44 17.61
N CYS A 212 -5.21 -2.73 16.77
CA CYS A 212 -4.84 -4.10 16.44
C CYS A 212 -4.53 -4.91 17.71
N THR A 213 -5.13 -6.09 17.80
CA THR A 213 -5.03 -7.02 18.93
C THR A 213 -3.78 -7.90 18.82
N GLY A 214 -3.41 -8.60 19.89
CA GLY A 214 -2.29 -9.54 19.87
C GLY A 214 -2.41 -10.62 18.79
N PRO A 215 -3.57 -11.31 18.65
CA PRO A 215 -3.78 -12.29 17.59
C PRO A 215 -3.69 -11.70 16.18
N GLU A 216 -4.30 -10.53 15.93
CA GLU A 216 -4.19 -9.85 14.63
C GLU A 216 -2.74 -9.49 14.32
N MET A 217 -2.00 -8.95 15.30
CA MET A 217 -0.58 -8.63 15.13
C MET A 217 0.25 -9.88 14.83
N MET A 218 0.06 -10.97 15.57
CA MET A 218 0.79 -12.22 15.35
C MET A 218 0.55 -12.77 13.94
N ARG A 219 -0.71 -12.76 13.48
CA ARG A 219 -1.04 -13.15 12.10
C ARG A 219 -0.37 -12.23 11.08
N LEU A 220 -0.45 -10.91 11.29
CA LEU A 220 0.17 -9.90 10.42
C LEU A 220 1.67 -10.13 10.27
N THR A 221 2.37 -10.34 11.38
CA THR A 221 3.83 -10.50 11.40
C THR A 221 4.29 -11.83 10.84
N ASN A 222 3.54 -12.90 11.08
CA ASN A 222 3.91 -14.23 10.59
C ASN A 222 3.82 -14.29 9.07
N VAL A 223 2.66 -13.93 8.51
CA VAL A 223 2.41 -14.02 7.07
C VAL A 223 3.29 -13.05 6.29
N LEU A 224 3.46 -11.81 6.79
CA LEU A 224 4.34 -10.83 6.15
C LEU A 224 5.83 -11.04 6.48
N MET A 225 6.16 -11.97 7.37
CA MET A 225 7.52 -12.30 7.80
C MET A 225 8.34 -11.06 8.19
N LEU A 226 7.76 -10.24 9.08
CA LEU A 226 8.31 -8.99 9.61
C LEU A 226 9.16 -9.22 10.86
#